data_AF-A0A7C7YKC3-F1
#
_entry.id   AF-A0A7C7YKC3-F1
#
_cell.length_a   1.000
_cell.length_b   1.000
_cell.length_c   1.000
_cell.angle_alpha   90.00
_cell.angle_beta   90.00
_cell.angle_gamma   90.00
#
_symmetry.space_group_name_H-M   'P 1'
#
loop_
_entity.id
_entity.type
_entity.pdbx_description
1 polymer ?
#
loop_
_entity_poly.entity_id
_entity_poly.type
_entity_poly.pdbx_seq_one_letter_code
_entity_poly.pdbx_strand_id
1 'polypeptide(L)'
;MLCRGEKVTLAVLALVMSLGCSEAAQEGTRPDSASPGGLAQSVNSAAGSPQDDVDPAQAKLIARGRSVYVSNCSACHNPDPGLPGTLGPEVAGSSRALLEARLLRNSYPEGYTPKRDSRVMMALPYLKDEIGSLAAYLSPLKPN
;
A
#
# COMPACT_ATOMS: atom_id res chain seq x y z
N MET A 1 -12.35 -27.65 59.50
CA MET A 1 -12.18 -28.51 58.30
C MET A 1 -10.90 -28.09 57.57
N LEU A 2 -9.92 -28.98 57.56
CA LEU A 2 -8.70 -28.93 56.74
C LEU A 2 -8.99 -29.44 55.30
N CYS A 3 -8.04 -29.15 54.39
CA CYS A 3 -7.75 -29.80 53.09
C CYS A 3 -8.50 -29.28 51.84
N ARG A 4 -7.91 -29.14 50.64
CA ARG A 4 -6.52 -29.25 50.12
C ARG A 4 -6.53 -28.96 48.60
N GLY A 5 -5.48 -28.30 48.09
CA GLY A 5 -4.84 -28.51 46.76
C GLY A 5 -5.58 -27.99 45.51
N GLU A 6 -4.93 -27.55 44.43
CA GLU A 6 -3.53 -27.66 44.04
C GLU A 6 -3.18 -26.58 43.01
N LYS A 7 -1.93 -26.12 43.09
CA LYS A 7 -1.31 -25.05 42.33
C LYS A 7 -0.92 -25.57 40.95
N VAL A 8 -1.38 -24.95 39.87
CA VAL A 8 -0.73 -25.12 38.56
C VAL A 8 0.33 -24.04 38.41
N THR A 9 1.47 -24.34 39.01
CA THR A 9 2.76 -23.76 38.66
C THR A 9 3.15 -24.29 37.28
N LEU A 10 3.20 -23.45 36.26
CA LEU A 10 4.14 -23.65 35.16
C LEU A 10 4.49 -22.30 34.52
N ALA A 11 5.37 -21.60 35.22
CA ALA A 11 6.39 -20.77 34.58
C ALA A 11 7.44 -21.68 33.92
N VAL A 12 8.35 -21.06 33.15
CA VAL A 12 9.49 -21.63 32.42
C VAL A 12 9.04 -22.22 31.05
N LEU A 13 9.42 -21.73 29.87
CA LEU A 13 10.71 -21.19 29.42
C LEU A 13 10.51 -19.94 28.53
N ALA A 14 11.00 -18.79 29.00
CA ALA A 14 11.46 -17.73 28.12
C ALA A 14 12.90 -18.08 27.70
N LEU A 15 13.07 -18.65 26.50
CA LEU A 15 14.38 -18.92 25.92
C LEU A 15 14.78 -17.74 25.02
N VAL A 16 15.53 -16.82 25.62
CA VAL A 16 16.34 -15.80 24.95
C VAL A 16 17.42 -16.48 24.10
N MET A 17 17.24 -16.49 22.78
CA MET A 17 18.26 -16.89 21.80
C MET A 17 18.86 -15.64 21.17
N SER A 18 19.79 -15.04 21.90
CA SER A 18 20.73 -14.02 21.43
C SER A 18 21.94 -14.69 20.79
N LEU A 19 21.86 -15.03 19.50
CA LEU A 19 23.03 -15.41 18.70
C LEU A 19 23.26 -14.40 17.58
N GLY A 20 24.33 -13.61 17.77
CA GLY A 20 25.34 -13.27 16.76
C GLY A 20 24.90 -12.90 15.35
N CYS A 21 24.84 -11.59 15.09
CA CYS A 21 25.21 -11.04 13.78
C CYS A 21 26.24 -9.93 14.03
N SER A 22 27.52 -10.29 13.99
CA SER A 22 28.62 -9.37 13.77
C SER A 22 29.53 -10.10 12.81
N GLU A 23 29.70 -9.56 11.60
CA GLU A 23 30.78 -9.84 10.62
C GLU A 23 30.27 -9.50 9.21
N ALA A 24 30.35 -8.21 8.88
CA ALA A 24 30.53 -7.78 7.50
C ALA A 24 31.49 -6.60 7.51
N ALA A 25 32.78 -6.93 7.56
CA ALA A 25 33.82 -6.04 7.06
C ALA A 25 33.54 -5.78 5.57
N GLN A 26 33.33 -4.52 5.19
CA GLN A 26 33.50 -4.07 3.82
C GLN A 26 34.67 -3.11 3.79
N GLU A 27 35.80 -3.70 3.40
CA GLU A 27 37.02 -3.04 3.02
C GLU A 27 36.77 -2.22 1.74
N GLY A 28 37.37 -1.03 1.69
CA GLY A 28 37.10 -0.05 0.68
C GLY A 28 37.68 -0.35 -0.70
N THR A 29 37.16 0.34 -1.71
CA THR A 29 37.92 0.87 -2.84
C THR A 29 37.16 2.07 -3.42
N ARG A 30 37.69 3.28 -3.21
CA ARG A 30 37.61 4.39 -4.18
C ARG A 30 38.91 4.33 -5.00
N PRO A 31 38.87 4.51 -6.32
CA PRO A 31 39.01 5.83 -6.97
C PRO A 31 38.13 5.92 -8.25
N ASP A 32 38.00 6.98 -9.06
CA ASP A 32 38.42 8.38 -9.10
C ASP A 32 37.58 9.06 -10.20
N SER A 33 37.49 10.39 -10.10
CA SER A 33 36.83 11.32 -11.01
C SER A 33 37.37 11.32 -12.45
N ALA A 34 36.48 11.51 -13.43
CA ALA A 34 36.76 12.27 -14.66
C ALA A 34 35.46 12.77 -15.34
N SER A 35 35.33 14.09 -15.41
CA SER A 35 34.35 14.90 -16.19
C SER A 35 34.88 15.14 -17.63
N PRO A 36 34.32 15.98 -18.55
CA PRO A 36 33.01 16.65 -18.66
C PRO A 36 32.38 16.58 -20.09
N GLY A 37 31.19 17.18 -20.27
CA GLY A 37 30.63 17.60 -21.59
C GLY A 37 29.26 16.98 -21.88
N GLY A 38 28.16 17.69 -22.06
CA GLY A 38 27.93 19.10 -22.32
C GLY A 38 26.97 19.22 -23.50
N LEU A 39 25.66 19.22 -23.25
CA LEU A 39 24.69 19.93 -24.09
C LEU A 39 23.36 20.09 -23.37
N ALA A 40 23.00 21.36 -23.17
CA ALA A 40 21.72 21.81 -22.67
C ALA A 40 20.59 21.41 -23.63
N GLN A 41 19.45 21.02 -23.07
CA GLN A 41 18.15 21.28 -23.68
C GLN A 41 17.16 21.61 -22.56
N SER A 42 16.89 22.92 -22.48
CA SER A 42 15.80 23.52 -21.74
C SER A 42 14.50 23.17 -22.45
N VAL A 43 13.64 22.39 -21.80
CA VAL A 43 12.21 22.37 -22.10
C VAL A 43 11.48 22.71 -20.82
N ASN A 44 10.83 23.88 -20.85
CA ASN A 44 9.95 24.33 -19.79
C ASN A 44 8.60 23.61 -19.89
N SER A 45 8.08 23.28 -18.70
CA SER A 45 6.66 23.26 -18.31
C SER A 45 5.93 21.92 -18.12
N ALA A 46 5.49 21.80 -16.86
CA ALA A 46 4.17 21.38 -16.40
C ALA A 46 3.90 19.89 -16.17
N ALA A 47 4.52 19.36 -15.12
CA ALA A 47 3.80 18.54 -14.14
C ALA A 47 4.25 19.00 -12.74
N GLY A 48 3.37 19.64 -11.95
CA GLY A 48 3.68 20.00 -10.56
C GLY A 48 4.13 18.75 -9.79
N SER A 49 5.34 18.69 -9.20
CA SER A 49 5.84 19.38 -7.99
C SER A 49 5.19 18.84 -6.69
N PRO A 50 5.77 19.09 -5.50
CA PRO A 50 6.81 18.34 -4.79
C PRO A 50 6.24 17.50 -3.61
N GLN A 51 6.94 16.45 -3.20
CA GLN A 51 6.59 15.59 -2.05
C GLN A 51 7.05 16.19 -0.71
N ASP A 52 6.76 17.45 -0.38
CA ASP A 52 7.36 18.07 0.81
C ASP A 52 6.39 18.69 1.84
N ASP A 53 5.09 18.84 1.55
CA ASP A 53 4.12 19.37 2.53
C ASP A 53 2.77 18.62 2.51
N VAL A 54 2.78 17.30 2.70
CA VAL A 54 1.51 16.56 2.85
C VAL A 54 0.90 16.93 4.20
N ASP A 55 -0.26 17.61 4.19
CA ASP A 55 -1.02 17.92 5.41
C ASP A 55 -1.15 16.66 6.31
N PRO A 56 -0.88 16.75 7.63
CA PRO A 56 -0.96 15.60 8.53
C PRO A 56 -2.30 14.85 8.49
N ALA A 57 -3.42 15.55 8.27
CA ALA A 57 -4.71 14.88 8.14
C ALA A 57 -4.81 14.07 6.83
N GLN A 58 -4.32 14.63 5.72
CA GLN A 58 -4.18 13.91 4.45
C GLN A 58 -3.26 12.69 4.58
N ALA A 59 -2.11 12.82 5.25
CA ALA A 59 -1.19 11.71 5.49
C ALA A 59 -1.86 10.57 6.27
N LYS A 60 -2.67 10.91 7.29
CA LYS A 60 -3.46 9.93 8.06
C LYS A 60 -4.50 9.21 7.20
N LEU A 61 -5.17 9.91 6.28
CA LEU A 61 -6.12 9.30 5.34
C LEU A 61 -5.42 8.33 4.38
N ILE A 62 -4.27 8.72 3.83
CA ILE A 62 -3.45 7.86 2.95
C ILE A 62 -3.01 6.60 3.69
N ALA A 63 -2.50 6.75 4.92
CA ALA A 63 -2.09 5.62 5.75
C ALA A 63 -3.27 4.67 6.05
N ARG A 64 -4.46 5.23 6.39
CA ARG A 64 -5.67 4.44 6.59
C ARG A 64 -6.08 3.70 5.32
N GLY A 65 -6.09 4.39 4.18
CA GLY A 65 -6.46 3.80 2.89
C GLY A 65 -5.54 2.65 2.49
N ARG A 66 -4.23 2.78 2.75
CA ARG A 66 -3.26 1.70 2.55
C ARG A 66 -3.60 0.48 3.40
N SER A 67 -3.89 0.66 4.69
CA SER A 67 -4.27 -0.46 5.56
C SER A 67 -5.54 -1.16 5.07
N VAL A 68 -6.57 -0.39 4.70
CA VAL A 68 -7.82 -0.95 4.16
C VAL A 68 -7.55 -1.72 2.86
N TYR A 69 -6.73 -1.17 1.96
CA TYR A 69 -6.37 -1.81 0.70
C TYR A 69 -5.69 -3.18 0.91
N VAL A 70 -4.69 -3.23 1.78
CA VAL A 70 -3.96 -4.47 2.07
C VAL A 70 -4.88 -5.51 2.70
N SER A 71 -5.77 -5.12 3.61
CA SER A 71 -6.65 -6.07 4.30
C SER A 71 -7.81 -6.59 3.45
N ASN A 72 -8.26 -5.83 2.43
CA ASN A 72 -9.51 -6.14 1.72
C ASN A 72 -9.34 -6.35 0.21
N CYS A 73 -8.31 -5.79 -0.41
CA CYS A 73 -8.21 -5.70 -1.88
C CYS A 73 -7.07 -6.55 -2.44
N SER A 74 -5.94 -6.63 -1.75
CA SER A 74 -4.70 -7.24 -2.28
C SER A 74 -4.72 -8.76 -2.40
N ALA A 75 -5.81 -9.43 -1.99
CA ALA A 75 -6.00 -10.86 -2.24
C ALA A 75 -6.37 -11.12 -3.72
N CYS A 76 -7.05 -10.18 -4.37
CA CYS A 76 -7.47 -10.30 -5.77
C CYS A 76 -6.70 -9.33 -6.67
N HIS A 77 -6.45 -8.12 -6.16
CA HIS A 77 -5.62 -7.09 -6.78
C HIS A 77 -4.16 -7.26 -6.33
N ASN A 78 -3.23 -6.62 -7.01
CA ASN A 78 -1.83 -6.70 -6.63
C ASN A 78 -1.57 -5.87 -5.35
N PRO A 79 -0.70 -6.31 -4.41
CA PRO A 79 -0.28 -5.47 -3.28
C PRO A 79 0.23 -4.08 -3.70
N ASP A 80 0.86 -3.97 -4.86
CA ASP A 80 1.07 -2.70 -5.55
C ASP A 80 -0.15 -2.38 -6.42
N PRO A 81 -0.98 -1.37 -6.09
CA PRO A 81 -2.19 -1.04 -6.83
C PRO A 81 -1.93 -0.54 -8.26
N GLY A 82 -0.69 -0.18 -8.61
CA GLY A 82 -0.30 0.20 -9.97
C GLY A 82 -0.11 -1.00 -10.90
N LEU A 83 -0.06 -2.22 -10.36
CA LEU A 83 0.14 -3.44 -11.13
C LEU A 83 -1.13 -4.31 -11.18
N PRO A 84 -1.34 -5.09 -12.26
CA PRO A 84 -2.43 -6.04 -12.31
C PRO A 84 -2.21 -7.17 -11.28
N GLY A 85 -3.30 -7.58 -10.62
CA GLY A 85 -3.33 -8.77 -9.78
C GLY A 85 -3.76 -10.01 -10.55
N THR A 86 -3.74 -11.15 -9.86
CA THR A 86 -4.16 -12.45 -10.41
C THR A 86 -5.60 -12.42 -10.91
N LEU A 87 -6.52 -11.78 -10.17
CA LEU A 87 -7.95 -11.74 -10.52
C LEU A 87 -8.39 -10.32 -10.91
N GLY A 88 -8.00 -9.32 -10.12
CA GLY A 88 -8.34 -7.92 -10.33
C GLY A 88 -7.31 -7.17 -11.17
N PRO A 89 -7.72 -6.16 -11.96
CA PRO A 89 -6.79 -5.26 -12.64
C PRO A 89 -6.09 -4.33 -11.63
N GLU A 90 -5.16 -3.52 -12.12
CA GLU A 90 -4.59 -2.40 -11.39
C GLU A 90 -5.66 -1.33 -11.09
N VAL A 91 -5.60 -0.74 -9.90
CA VAL A 91 -6.59 0.19 -9.36
C VAL A 91 -6.00 1.53 -8.90
N ALA A 92 -4.70 1.75 -9.08
CA ALA A 92 -4.08 3.06 -8.95
C ALA A 92 -4.84 4.11 -9.77
N GLY A 93 -5.02 5.30 -9.19
CA GLY A 93 -5.76 6.40 -9.80
C GLY A 93 -7.28 6.22 -9.86
N SER A 94 -7.84 5.20 -9.21
CA SER A 94 -9.30 5.00 -9.19
C SER A 94 -10.02 6.21 -8.59
N SER A 95 -10.98 6.76 -9.34
CA SER A 95 -11.77 7.89 -8.87
C SER A 95 -12.70 7.48 -7.73
N ARG A 96 -13.09 8.46 -6.90
CA ARG A 96 -14.09 8.24 -5.84
C ARG A 96 -15.39 7.63 -6.39
N ALA A 97 -15.88 8.14 -7.51
CA ALA A 97 -17.11 7.65 -8.13
C ALA A 97 -17.00 6.17 -8.56
N LEU A 98 -15.83 5.77 -9.07
CA LEU A 98 -15.56 4.37 -9.41
C LEU A 98 -15.54 3.49 -8.16
N LEU A 99 -14.88 3.93 -7.09
CA LEU A 99 -14.83 3.21 -5.81
C LEU A 99 -16.23 3.03 -5.21
N GLU A 100 -17.06 4.07 -5.20
CA GLU A 100 -18.45 3.97 -4.73
C GLU A 100 -19.27 3.00 -5.58
N ALA A 101 -19.17 3.07 -6.91
CA ALA A 101 -19.92 2.19 -7.80
C ALA A 101 -19.50 0.73 -7.66
N ARG A 102 -18.20 0.45 -7.58
CA ARG A 102 -17.66 -0.91 -7.44
C ARG A 102 -17.90 -1.48 -6.06
N LEU A 103 -17.55 -0.76 -5.01
CA LEU A 103 -17.58 -1.28 -3.65
C LEU A 103 -19.01 -1.34 -3.09
N LEU A 104 -19.87 -0.35 -3.38
CA LEU A 104 -21.21 -0.35 -2.79
C LEU A 104 -22.24 -1.09 -3.64
N ARG A 105 -22.06 -1.11 -4.96
CA ARG A 105 -23.11 -1.56 -5.90
C ARG A 105 -22.66 -2.65 -6.88
N ASN A 106 -21.39 -3.05 -6.85
CA ASN A 106 -20.78 -3.93 -7.86
C ASN A 106 -21.10 -3.49 -9.31
N SER A 107 -21.06 -2.19 -9.55
CA SER A 107 -21.42 -1.55 -10.82
C SER A 107 -20.33 -0.58 -11.28
N TYR A 108 -20.45 -0.03 -12.47
CA TYR A 108 -19.53 0.98 -13.00
C TYR A 108 -20.25 2.33 -13.13
N PRO A 109 -19.54 3.46 -12.97
CA PRO A 109 -20.13 4.77 -13.27
C PRO A 109 -20.39 4.91 -14.77
N GLU A 110 -21.27 5.84 -15.15
CA GLU A 110 -21.59 6.08 -16.55
C GLU A 110 -20.36 6.45 -17.37
N GLY A 111 -20.27 5.94 -18.60
CA GLY A 111 -19.14 6.16 -19.50
C GLY A 111 -17.84 5.43 -19.11
N TYR A 112 -17.83 4.63 -18.05
CA TYR A 112 -16.65 3.85 -17.65
C TYR A 112 -16.61 2.49 -18.32
N THR A 113 -15.51 2.20 -19.02
CA THR A 113 -15.24 0.88 -19.60
C THR A 113 -14.41 0.03 -18.61
N PRO A 114 -14.90 -1.15 -18.19
CA PRO A 114 -14.13 -2.07 -17.37
C PRO A 114 -12.81 -2.50 -18.01
N LYS A 115 -11.76 -2.62 -17.20
CA LYS A 115 -10.43 -3.08 -17.66
C LYS A 115 -10.39 -4.59 -17.96
N ARG A 116 -11.33 -5.35 -17.41
CA ARG A 116 -11.49 -6.80 -17.59
C ARG A 116 -12.97 -7.13 -17.62
N ASP A 117 -13.33 -8.22 -18.30
CA ASP A 117 -14.71 -8.70 -18.41
C ASP A 117 -15.17 -9.54 -17.21
N SER A 118 -14.28 -9.82 -16.26
CA SER A 118 -14.59 -10.64 -15.09
C SER A 118 -15.59 -9.95 -14.16
N ARG A 119 -16.55 -10.73 -13.64
CA ARG A 119 -17.55 -10.29 -12.65
C ARG A 119 -17.27 -10.84 -11.24
N VAL A 120 -16.02 -11.21 -10.97
CA VAL A 120 -15.60 -11.92 -9.75
C VAL A 120 -15.62 -11.02 -8.52
N MET A 121 -15.28 -9.74 -8.68
CA MET A 121 -15.26 -8.80 -7.56
C MET A 121 -16.70 -8.53 -7.09
N MET A 122 -17.01 -8.92 -5.86
CA MET A 122 -18.29 -8.69 -5.19
C MET A 122 -18.39 -7.26 -4.63
N ALA A 123 -19.60 -6.82 -4.28
CA ALA A 123 -19.79 -5.60 -3.51
C ALA A 123 -19.25 -5.80 -2.07
N LEU A 124 -18.65 -4.75 -1.53
CA LEU A 124 -18.09 -4.64 -0.18
C LEU A 124 -18.74 -3.45 0.55
N PRO A 125 -20.08 -3.45 0.79
CA PRO A 125 -20.79 -2.29 1.31
C PRO A 125 -20.36 -1.87 2.72
N TYR A 126 -19.75 -2.79 3.48
CA TYR A 126 -19.18 -2.50 4.80
C TYR A 126 -17.98 -1.53 4.75
N LEU A 127 -17.41 -1.28 3.57
CA LEU A 127 -16.33 -0.31 3.36
C LEU A 127 -16.82 1.11 3.05
N LYS A 128 -18.13 1.38 3.15
CA LYS A 128 -18.72 2.69 2.83
C LYS A 128 -17.97 3.87 3.45
N ASP A 129 -17.62 3.75 4.73
CA ASP A 129 -16.96 4.83 5.47
C ASP A 129 -15.45 4.93 5.16
N GLU A 130 -14.88 3.92 4.50
CA GLU A 130 -13.46 3.87 4.10
C GLU A 130 -13.21 4.34 2.67
N ILE A 131 -14.26 4.67 1.91
CA ILE A 131 -14.11 5.12 0.51
C ILE A 131 -13.24 6.38 0.43
N GLY A 132 -13.36 7.29 1.40
CA GLY A 132 -12.53 8.49 1.46
C GLY A 132 -11.04 8.18 1.65
N SER A 133 -10.71 7.26 2.55
CA SER A 133 -9.32 6.86 2.82
C SER A 133 -8.73 6.09 1.64
N LEU A 134 -9.50 5.17 1.04
CA LEU A 134 -9.11 4.47 -0.19
C LEU A 134 -8.86 5.41 -1.37
N ALA A 135 -9.75 6.38 -1.59
CA ALA A 135 -9.56 7.38 -2.64
C ALA A 135 -8.28 8.21 -2.40
N ALA A 136 -8.05 8.64 -1.17
CA ALA A 136 -6.83 9.38 -0.80
C ALA A 136 -5.56 8.56 -1.07
N TYR A 137 -5.56 7.28 -0.75
CA TYR A 137 -4.42 6.38 -0.99
C TYR A 137 -4.18 6.11 -2.48
N LEU A 138 -5.23 5.89 -3.27
CA LEU A 138 -5.11 5.49 -4.68
C LEU A 138 -4.91 6.67 -5.65
N SER A 139 -5.41 7.86 -5.33
CA SER A 139 -5.38 9.04 -6.23
C SER A 139 -3.98 9.48 -6.69
N PRO A 140 -2.96 9.56 -5.82
CA PRO A 140 -1.63 10.01 -6.27
C PRO A 140 -0.88 8.93 -7.07
N LEU A 141 -1.38 7.70 -7.12
CA LEU A 141 -0.71 6.58 -7.76
C LEU A 141 -1.05 6.56 -9.26
N LYS A 142 -0.03 6.46 -10.11
CA LYS A 142 -0.20 6.30 -11.54
C LYS A 142 -0.37 4.80 -11.86
N PRO A 143 -1.34 4.40 -12.70
CA PRO A 143 -1.37 3.05 -13.24
C PRO A 143 -0.14 2.83 -14.14
N ASN A 144 0.51 1.67 -13.99
CA ASN A 144 1.67 1.29 -14.80
C ASN A 144 1.27 0.77 -16.18
#